data_AF-A0A7R9V3R9-F1
#
_entry.id   AF-A0A7R9V3R9-F1
#
_cell.length_a   1.000
_cell.length_b   1.000
_cell.length_c   1.000
_cell.angle_alpha   90.00
_cell.angle_beta   90.00
_cell.angle_gamma   90.00
#
_symmetry.space_group_name_H-M   'P 1'
#
loop_
_entity.id
_entity.type
_entity.pdbx_description
1 polymer ?
#
loop_
_entity_poly.entity_id
_entity_poly.type
_entity_poly.pdbx_seq_one_letter_code
_entity_poly.pdbx_strand_id
1 'polypeptide(L)'
;MATSTDVDVGAAFAVVGIVLCSSLLLEALSWALIWRTSAYRSSASEVESIAKKLQALEGLPPHETAKKKKKLNESMQIASTRFNMHAKIKAGFMTMVAMGITYRFMMSSYKGVVAARLPFAPPGIFQRITHGNLPGDDLYDCS
;
A
#
# COMPACT_ATOMS: atom_id res chain seq x y z
N MET A 1 -18.61 -13.75 33.19
CA MET A 1 -19.75 -14.57 32.74
C MET A 1 -20.11 -14.06 31.36
N ALA A 2 -19.57 -14.71 30.33
CA ALA A 2 -19.70 -14.30 28.93
C ALA A 2 -20.90 -15.03 28.33
N THR A 3 -21.94 -14.29 27.97
CA THR A 3 -23.13 -14.82 27.29
C THR A 3 -23.59 -13.83 26.23
N SER A 4 -23.88 -14.38 25.06
CA SER A 4 -24.47 -13.78 23.85
C SER A 4 -23.52 -13.06 22.88
N THR A 5 -22.94 -13.87 22.01
CA THR A 5 -22.59 -13.53 20.63
C THR A 5 -23.87 -13.26 19.83
N ASP A 6 -24.55 -12.15 20.10
CA ASP A 6 -25.44 -11.56 19.11
C ASP A 6 -24.55 -10.69 18.23
N VAL A 7 -23.94 -11.34 17.23
CA VAL A 7 -23.30 -10.61 16.13
C VAL A 7 -24.43 -9.82 15.51
N ASP A 8 -24.50 -8.52 15.80
CA ASP A 8 -25.51 -7.64 15.23
C ASP A 8 -25.40 -7.78 13.71
N VAL A 9 -26.37 -8.51 13.14
CA VAL A 9 -26.31 -8.95 11.74
C VAL A 9 -26.27 -7.72 10.84
N GLY A 10 -26.90 -6.62 11.27
CA GLY A 10 -26.82 -5.30 10.64
C GLY A 10 -25.41 -4.73 10.65
N ALA A 11 -24.72 -4.77 11.79
CA ALA A 11 -23.32 -4.35 11.89
C ALA A 11 -22.40 -5.22 11.02
N ALA A 12 -22.62 -6.54 10.94
CA ALA A 12 -21.85 -7.44 10.09
C ALA A 12 -22.01 -7.11 8.60
N PHE A 13 -23.24 -6.89 8.13
CA PHE A 13 -23.48 -6.48 6.74
C PHE A 13 -22.90 -5.09 6.43
N ALA A 14 -22.94 -4.16 7.38
CA ALA A 14 -22.32 -2.84 7.22
C ALA A 14 -20.79 -2.95 7.05
N VAL A 15 -20.12 -3.78 7.85
CA VAL A 15 -18.67 -4.02 7.74
C VAL A 15 -18.34 -4.66 6.40
N VAL A 16 -19.08 -5.69 5.98
CA VAL A 16 -18.88 -6.33 4.67
C VAL A 16 -19.08 -5.34 3.53
N GLY A 17 -20.12 -4.49 3.61
CA GLY A 17 -20.38 -3.44 2.63
C GLY A 17 -19.24 -2.42 2.54
N ILE A 18 -18.67 -2.01 3.67
CA ILE A 18 -17.52 -1.09 3.73
C ILE A 18 -16.27 -1.76 3.14
N VAL A 19 -16.00 -3.03 3.45
CA VAL A 19 -14.85 -3.77 2.90
C VAL A 19 -14.98 -3.95 1.39
N LEU A 20 -16.19 -4.26 0.90
CA LEU A 20 -16.44 -4.38 -0.54
C LEU A 20 -16.28 -3.03 -1.24
N CYS A 21 -16.86 -1.96 -0.68
CA CYS A 21 -16.78 -0.63 -1.26
C CYS A 21 -15.33 -0.09 -1.25
N SER A 22 -14.59 -0.29 -0.16
CA SER A 22 -13.17 0.08 -0.08
C SER A 22 -12.28 -0.75 -1.01
N SER A 23 -12.55 -2.04 -1.17
CA SER A 23 -11.84 -2.91 -2.11
C SER A 23 -12.08 -2.48 -3.57
N LEU A 24 -13.33 -2.17 -3.92
CA LEU A 24 -13.68 -1.64 -5.25
C LEU A 24 -13.07 -0.26 -5.50
N LEU A 25 -13.05 0.62 -4.49
CA LEU A 25 -12.39 1.92 -4.59
C LEU A 25 -10.87 1.76 -4.76
N LEU A 26 -10.24 0.84 -4.03
CA LEU A 26 -8.82 0.51 -4.18
C LEU A 26 -8.51 -0.02 -5.58
N GLU A 27 -9.32 -0.94 -6.09
CA GLU A 27 -9.15 -1.51 -7.42
C GLU A 27 -9.39 -0.46 -8.51
N ALA A 28 -10.44 0.35 -8.39
CA ALA A 28 -10.74 1.44 -9.31
C ALA A 28 -9.66 2.52 -9.28
N LEU A 29 -9.13 2.86 -8.11
CA LEU A 29 -8.02 3.80 -7.97
C LEU A 29 -6.72 3.22 -8.54
N SER A 30 -6.44 1.94 -8.30
CA SER A 30 -5.28 1.24 -8.86
C SER A 30 -5.34 1.22 -10.40
N TRP A 31 -6.51 0.85 -10.95
CA TRP A 31 -6.78 0.86 -12.39
C TRP A 31 -6.67 2.27 -12.98
N ALA A 32 -7.36 3.24 -12.37
CA ALA A 32 -7.32 4.63 -12.81
C ALA A 32 -5.92 5.21 -12.74
N LEU A 33 -5.11 4.88 -11.72
CA LEU A 33 -3.73 5.34 -11.63
C LEU A 33 -2.84 4.70 -12.69
N ILE A 34 -2.95 3.39 -12.92
CA ILE A 34 -2.17 2.69 -13.94
C ILE A 34 -2.47 3.25 -15.34
N TRP A 35 -3.74 3.49 -15.65
CA TRP A 35 -4.16 3.96 -16.96
C TRP A 35 -4.02 5.48 -17.16
N ARG A 36 -4.30 6.31 -16.14
CA ARG A 36 -4.18 7.78 -16.23
C ARG A 36 -2.73 8.27 -16.17
N THR A 37 -1.81 7.47 -15.63
CA THR A 37 -0.42 7.91 -15.52
C THR A 37 0.26 7.82 -16.88
N SER A 38 0.35 8.95 -17.59
CA SER A 38 1.20 9.14 -18.78
C SER A 38 2.65 8.68 -18.58
N ALA A 39 3.12 8.60 -17.33
CA ALA A 39 4.42 8.04 -16.99
C ALA A 39 4.54 6.53 -17.27
N TYR A 40 3.47 5.73 -17.19
CA TYR A 40 3.53 4.32 -17.62
C TYR A 40 3.79 4.23 -19.12
N ARG A 41 3.06 5.03 -19.92
CA ARG A 41 3.24 5.09 -21.38
C ARG A 41 4.63 5.59 -21.77
N SER A 42 5.14 6.61 -21.08
CA SER A 42 6.48 7.16 -21.32
C SER A 42 7.58 6.13 -21.00
N SER A 43 7.53 5.52 -19.81
CA SER A 43 8.53 4.51 -19.40
C SER A 43 8.40 3.20 -20.16
N ALA A 44 7.20 2.76 -20.53
CA ALA A 44 6.99 1.61 -21.41
C ALA A 44 7.58 1.87 -22.80
N SER A 45 7.38 3.07 -23.37
CA SER A 45 7.99 3.43 -24.66
C SER A 45 9.52 3.47 -24.59
N GLU A 46 10.09 3.90 -23.46
CA GLU A 46 11.53 3.95 -23.25
C GLU A 46 12.12 2.52 -23.23
N VAL A 47 11.49 1.61 -22.47
CA VAL A 47 11.85 0.18 -22.42
C VAL A 47 11.70 -0.48 -23.80
N GLU A 48 10.61 -0.23 -24.52
CA GLU A 48 10.37 -0.78 -25.86
C GLU A 48 11.40 -0.26 -26.87
N SER A 49 11.77 1.03 -26.80
CA SER A 49 12.78 1.62 -27.67
C SER A 49 14.19 1.04 -27.42
N ILE A 50 14.52 0.75 -26.15
CA ILE A 50 15.78 0.11 -25.76
C ILE A 50 15.79 -1.35 -26.21
N ALA A 51 14.69 -2.08 -26.04
CA ALA A 51 14.54 -3.46 -26.50
C ALA A 51 14.69 -3.58 -28.02
N LYS A 52 14.07 -2.69 -28.80
CA LYS A 52 14.23 -2.63 -30.27
C LYS A 52 15.67 -2.37 -30.69
N LYS A 53 16.37 -1.46 -30.00
CA LYS A 53 17.80 -1.19 -30.24
C LYS A 53 18.67 -2.42 -29.90
N LEU A 54 18.28 -3.19 -28.89
CA LEU A 54 19.04 -4.37 -28.47
C LEU A 54 18.88 -5.52 -29.48
N GLN A 55 17.65 -5.76 -29.95
CA GLN A 55 17.35 -6.71 -31.03
C GLN A 55 18.03 -6.33 -32.35
N ALA A 56 18.03 -5.04 -32.71
CA ALA A 56 18.72 -4.56 -33.92
C ALA A 56 20.24 -4.80 -33.86
N LEU A 57 20.83 -4.90 -32.66
CA LEU A 57 22.25 -5.20 -32.46
C LEU A 57 22.55 -6.70 -32.37
N GLU A 58 21.55 -7.59 -32.30
CA GLU A 58 21.77 -9.05 -32.27
C GLU A 58 22.19 -9.63 -33.61
N GLY A 59 21.86 -8.96 -34.73
CA GLY A 59 22.27 -9.37 -36.09
C GLY A 59 23.64 -8.85 -36.56
N LEU A 60 24.36 -8.07 -35.75
CA LEU A 60 25.64 -7.46 -36.14
C LEU A 60 26.85 -8.17 -35.50
N PRO A 61 28.04 -8.11 -36.15
CA PRO A 61 29.24 -8.80 -35.66
C PRO A 61 29.64 -8.35 -34.23
N PRO A 62 30.08 -9.29 -33.35
CA PRO A 62 30.29 -9.03 -31.92
C PRO A 62 31.39 -8.01 -31.62
N HIS A 63 32.39 -7.90 -32.50
CA HIS A 63 33.62 -7.15 -32.28
C HIS A 63 33.39 -5.64 -32.07
N GLU A 64 32.43 -5.04 -32.79
CA GLU A 64 32.07 -3.61 -32.61
C GLU A 64 30.87 -3.38 -31.69
N THR A 65 29.99 -4.38 -31.56
CA THR A 65 28.71 -4.23 -30.87
C THR A 65 28.77 -4.57 -29.38
N ALA A 66 29.78 -5.31 -28.90
CA ALA A 66 29.88 -5.74 -27.51
C ALA A 66 29.87 -4.58 -26.49
N LYS A 67 30.64 -3.51 -26.73
CA LYS A 67 30.63 -2.31 -25.86
C LYS A 67 29.26 -1.60 -25.87
N LYS A 68 28.60 -1.57 -27.02
CA LYS A 68 27.32 -0.91 -27.24
C LYS A 68 26.17 -1.70 -26.60
N LYS A 69 26.17 -3.03 -26.73
CA LYS A 69 25.26 -3.96 -26.02
C LYS A 69 25.41 -3.84 -24.51
N LYS A 70 26.63 -3.77 -23.98
CA LYS A 70 26.86 -3.62 -22.53
C LYS A 70 26.23 -2.34 -21.97
N LYS A 71 26.49 -1.19 -22.62
CA LYS A 71 25.86 0.10 -22.26
C LYS A 71 24.33 0.07 -22.36
N LEU A 72 23.80 -0.59 -23.39
CA LEU A 72 22.36 -0.68 -23.60
C LEU A 72 21.68 -1.55 -22.54
N ASN A 73 22.30 -2.66 -22.15
CA ASN A 73 21.80 -3.54 -21.08
C ASN A 73 21.80 -2.82 -19.72
N GLU A 74 22.84 -2.03 -19.44
CA GLU A 74 22.92 -1.18 -18.25
C GLU A 74 21.82 -0.11 -18.25
N SER A 75 21.57 0.53 -19.40
CA SER A 75 20.46 1.48 -19.54
C SER A 75 19.07 0.81 -19.38
N MET A 76 18.92 -0.44 -19.81
CA MET A 76 17.70 -1.23 -19.62
C MET A 76 17.45 -1.55 -18.15
N GLN A 77 18.49 -1.95 -17.41
CA GLN A 77 18.38 -2.17 -15.97
C GLN A 77 18.01 -0.90 -15.20
N ILE A 78 18.61 0.24 -15.56
CA ILE A 78 18.29 1.53 -14.94
C ILE A 78 16.86 1.97 -15.27
N ALA A 79 16.41 1.81 -16.52
CA ALA A 79 15.03 2.10 -16.92
C ALA A 79 14.02 1.19 -16.20
N SER A 80 14.30 -0.10 -16.13
CA SER A 80 13.45 -1.08 -15.44
C SER A 80 13.39 -0.83 -13.92
N THR A 81 14.52 -0.48 -13.30
CA THR A 81 14.57 -0.10 -11.89
C THR A 81 13.78 1.16 -11.60
N ARG A 82 13.94 2.22 -12.42
CA ARG A 82 13.18 3.46 -12.29
C ARG A 82 11.67 3.24 -12.46
N PHE A 83 11.28 2.43 -13.43
CA PHE A 83 9.89 2.06 -13.65
C PHE A 83 9.31 1.28 -12.47
N ASN A 84 10.02 0.26 -11.99
CA ASN A 84 9.63 -0.51 -10.80
C ASN A 84 9.54 0.37 -9.57
N MET A 85 10.47 1.30 -9.37
CA MET A 85 10.47 2.21 -8.24
C MET A 85 9.27 3.16 -8.29
N HIS A 86 8.99 3.80 -9.43
CA HIS A 86 7.82 4.65 -9.59
C HIS A 86 6.51 3.87 -9.40
N ALA A 87 6.41 2.66 -9.96
CA ALA A 87 5.23 1.81 -9.80
C ALA A 87 5.03 1.39 -8.33
N LYS A 88 6.09 0.92 -7.66
CA LYS A 88 6.04 0.45 -6.26
C LYS A 88 5.78 1.58 -5.27
N ILE A 89 6.43 2.73 -5.43
CA ILE A 89 6.21 3.89 -4.54
C ILE A 89 4.79 4.41 -4.68
N LYS A 90 4.29 4.52 -5.92
CA LYS A 90 2.95 5.05 -6.17
C LYS A 90 1.86 4.09 -5.67
N ALA A 91 2.04 2.79 -5.89
CA ALA A 91 1.16 1.76 -5.33
C ALA A 91 1.22 1.75 -3.79
N GLY A 92 2.42 1.77 -3.21
CA GLY A 92 2.61 1.77 -1.75
C GLY A 92 2.04 3.01 -1.07
N PHE A 93 2.17 4.18 -1.68
CA PHE A 93 1.54 5.41 -1.18
C PHE A 93 0.01 5.30 -1.17
N MET A 94 -0.56 4.71 -2.23
CA MET A 94 -2.01 4.53 -2.32
C MET A 94 -2.53 3.55 -1.28
N THR A 95 -1.83 2.43 -1.08
CA THR A 95 -2.13 1.47 -0.02
C THR A 95 -2.03 2.13 1.36
N MET A 96 -1.03 2.98 1.60
CA MET A 96 -0.89 3.72 2.85
C MET A 96 -2.07 4.68 3.10
N VAL A 97 -2.52 5.39 2.07
CA VAL A 97 -3.70 6.26 2.16
C VAL A 97 -4.96 5.45 2.48
N ALA A 98 -5.21 4.35 1.78
CA ALA A 98 -6.39 3.51 2.02
C ALA A 98 -6.38 2.86 3.42
N MET A 99 -5.22 2.35 3.85
CA MET A 99 -5.02 1.82 5.20
C MET A 99 -5.23 2.93 6.24
N GLY A 100 -4.74 4.14 5.98
CA GLY A 100 -4.93 5.31 6.84
C GLY A 100 -6.40 5.71 6.99
N ILE A 101 -7.17 5.75 5.89
CA ILE A 101 -8.61 6.06 5.92
C ILE A 101 -9.37 4.99 6.73
N THR A 102 -9.07 3.71 6.50
CA THR A 102 -9.71 2.59 7.20
C THR A 102 -9.37 2.60 8.69
N TYR A 103 -8.09 2.81 9.02
CA TYR A 103 -7.63 2.94 10.39
C TYR A 103 -8.27 4.14 11.09
N ARG A 104 -8.40 5.28 10.40
CA ARG A 104 -9.08 6.48 10.92
C ARG A 104 -10.57 6.26 11.15
N PHE A 105 -11.23 5.52 10.27
CA PHE A 105 -12.63 5.15 10.43
C PHE A 105 -12.82 4.23 11.64
N MET A 106 -12.02 3.16 11.74
CA MET A 106 -12.03 2.24 12.88
C MET A 106 -11.77 2.98 14.19
N MET A 107 -10.71 3.80 14.22
CA MET A 107 -10.37 4.60 15.41
C MET A 107 -11.37 5.73 15.70
N SER A 108 -12.29 6.04 14.77
CA SER A 108 -13.43 6.93 15.03
C SER A 108 -14.61 6.19 15.67
N SER A 109 -14.87 4.94 15.28
CA SER A 109 -15.95 4.12 15.83
C SER A 109 -15.69 3.68 17.28
N TYR A 110 -14.42 3.52 17.68
CA TYR A 110 -14.03 3.06 19.02
C TYR A 110 -13.53 4.18 19.95
N LYS A 111 -13.76 5.46 19.61
CA LYS A 111 -13.36 6.56 20.49
C LYS A 111 -14.10 6.50 21.83
N GLY A 112 -13.34 6.47 22.92
CA GLY A 112 -13.91 6.57 24.26
C GLY A 112 -14.49 5.27 24.83
N VAL A 113 -14.27 4.13 24.17
CA VAL A 113 -14.73 2.81 24.64
C VAL A 113 -13.53 2.04 25.20
N VAL A 114 -13.62 1.60 26.46
CA VAL A 114 -12.60 0.72 27.06
C VAL A 114 -12.75 -0.67 26.44
N ALA A 115 -11.81 -1.05 25.57
CA ALA A 115 -11.83 -2.32 24.86
C ALA A 115 -11.39 -3.48 25.75
N ALA A 116 -10.37 -3.27 26.60
CA ALA A 116 -9.91 -4.25 27.57
C ALA A 116 -9.16 -3.61 28.73
N ARG A 117 -9.07 -4.34 29.85
CA ARG A 117 -8.26 -3.99 31.01
C ARG A 117 -7.03 -4.89 31.07
N LEU A 118 -5.84 -4.30 31.08
CA LEU A 118 -4.58 -5.04 31.19
C LEU A 118 -4.34 -5.47 32.65
N PRO A 119 -3.71 -6.63 32.89
CA PRO A 119 -3.29 -7.05 34.22
C PRO A 119 -1.97 -6.38 34.69
N PHE A 120 -1.35 -5.55 33.84
CA PHE A 120 -0.12 -4.81 34.14
C PHE A 120 -0.20 -3.39 33.55
N ALA A 121 0.49 -2.43 34.19
CA ALA A 121 0.61 -1.07 33.68
C ALA A 121 1.64 -1.03 32.53
N PRO A 122 1.25 -0.61 31.30
CA PRO A 122 2.19 -0.55 30.19
C PRO A 122 3.32 0.47 30.45
N PRO A 123 4.56 0.21 30.01
CA PRO A 123 5.63 1.21 30.11
C PRO A 123 5.31 2.46 29.28
N GLY A 124 5.67 3.65 29.78
CA GLY A 124 5.05 4.95 29.43
C GLY A 124 4.91 5.33 27.95
N ILE A 125 5.76 4.83 27.05
CA ILE A 125 5.61 5.06 25.60
C ILE A 125 4.41 4.29 25.04
N PHE A 126 4.25 3.03 25.46
CA PHE A 126 3.14 2.18 25.05
C PHE A 126 1.85 2.60 25.74
N GLN A 127 1.95 3.06 26.98
CA GLN A 127 0.80 3.54 27.77
C GLN A 127 -0.01 4.62 27.05
N ARG A 128 0.69 5.56 26.38
CA ARG A 128 0.06 6.66 25.64
C ARG A 128 -0.60 6.21 24.34
N ILE A 129 -0.12 5.09 23.77
CA ILE A 129 -0.68 4.47 22.56
C ILE A 129 -1.86 3.56 22.94
N THR A 130 -1.75 2.79 24.02
CA THR A 130 -2.77 1.84 24.49
C THR A 130 -3.96 2.56 25.13
N HIS A 131 -3.73 3.62 25.92
CA HIS A 131 -4.80 4.38 26.56
C HIS A 131 -5.60 5.24 25.57
N GLY A 132 -5.09 5.46 24.34
CA GLY A 132 -5.90 5.93 23.21
C GLY A 132 -6.81 7.14 23.44
N ASN A 133 -6.36 8.12 24.22
CA ASN A 133 -7.13 9.33 24.57
C ASN A 133 -8.53 9.03 25.17
N LEU A 134 -8.65 7.93 25.91
CA LEU A 134 -9.84 7.56 26.69
C LEU A 134 -10.12 8.60 27.79
N PRO A 135 -11.40 8.90 28.08
CA PRO A 135 -11.77 9.72 29.22
C PRO A 135 -11.62 8.92 30.52
N GLY A 136 -10.54 9.15 31.26
CA GLY A 136 -10.21 8.45 32.50
C GLY A 136 -8.70 8.53 32.78
N ASP A 137 -8.28 8.17 33.99
CA ASP A 137 -6.86 8.16 34.41
C ASP A 137 -6.43 6.74 34.87
N ASP A 138 -7.23 5.70 34.53
CA ASP A 138 -6.90 4.31 34.84
C ASP A 138 -5.86 3.78 33.83
N LEU A 139 -4.64 3.64 34.32
CA LEU A 139 -3.46 3.24 33.54
C LEU A 139 -3.51 1.78 33.05
N TYR A 140 -4.51 1.02 33.46
CA TYR A 140 -4.76 -0.35 33.02
C TYR A 140 -5.75 -0.45 31.85
N ASP A 141 -6.37 0.66 31.42
CA ASP A 141 -7.36 0.64 30.34
C ASP A 141 -6.71 0.79 28.95
N CYS A 142 -7.29 0.11 27.95
CA CYS A 142 -6.92 0.27 26.55
C CYS A 142 -8.12 0.44 25.61
N SER A 143 -7.94 1.22 24.53
CA SER A 143 -8.95 1.54 23.49
C SER A 143 -8.75 0.74 22.21
#